data_AF-A0A0N1GS10-F1
#
_entry.id   AF-A0A0N1GS10-F1
#
_cell.length_a   1.000
_cell.length_b   1.000
_cell.length_c   1.000
_cell.angle_alpha   90.00
_cell.angle_beta   90.00
_cell.angle_gamma   90.00
#
_symmetry.space_group_name_H-M   'P 1'
#
loop_
_entity.id
_entity.type
_entity.pdbx_description
1 polymer ?
#
loop_
_entity_poly.entity_id
_entity_poly.type
_entity_poly.pdbx_seq_one_letter_code
_entity_poly.pdbx_strand_id
1 'polypeptide(L)'
;MSPLALWSPVPVRRLFVVLLVLLTAAGAGVREAGATAGPEVSRAAATPDRARYDVALRSDADGSHWTGRQRVSFRNASDRPLREVYLRLWGNGEDTCGTPGAPAPVVVSRVAGGTPGLPAVECTALRIALPKPLARGARTAVAFDVSITVPERNARFGREGAHRFLGNALPVLAVHDAKGWHLDPYVALGESFYALTSDFRVRLDHPSALKVPTTGHTRTLPGGPGRTVTLGVADRVRDFAWAAGPFRTAAQTTPGGVRVKSYWAADTPAAGVRLTRADAVAAIDRFGREFGRYPYGEVDLVMTPGFGGGMEYPGLVLLGTTEEGGAVVHELAHQWWYGIVGNDEYTSPWLDESFAQYANARFYGWETGDCWSDVYWPDDSAALTASMAYWSQHRGTYHLVYTAGPCALADLERVLGADTMARLLERYARDHWYGVSTTADFKKAAQSMTDEDLRPFWETHRIR
;
A
#
# COMPACT_ATOMS: atom_id res chain seq x y z
N MET A 1 -17.12 -41.54 20.88
CA MET A 1 -18.49 -41.39 20.34
C MET A 1 -18.41 -40.40 19.19
N SER A 2 -18.42 -40.94 17.97
CA SER A 2 -18.62 -40.21 16.70
C SER A 2 -20.06 -39.66 16.62
N PRO A 3 -20.39 -38.79 15.64
CA PRO A 3 -20.51 -39.16 14.22
C PRO A 3 -19.71 -38.21 13.29
N LEU A 4 -18.97 -38.62 12.25
CA LEU A 4 -19.29 -39.36 11.00
C LEU A 4 -20.21 -38.62 10.01
N ALA A 5 -19.62 -38.08 8.94
CA ALA A 5 -20.07 -38.11 7.54
C ALA A 5 -18.87 -37.68 6.65
N LEU A 6 -18.05 -38.56 6.06
CA LEU A 6 -18.22 -39.36 4.84
C LEU A 6 -18.65 -38.53 3.60
N TRP A 7 -17.73 -38.33 2.64
CA TRP A 7 -17.77 -38.84 1.25
C TRP A 7 -16.50 -38.50 0.44
N SER A 8 -16.02 -39.48 -0.33
CA SER A 8 -14.98 -39.44 -1.38
C SER A 8 -15.61 -39.97 -2.72
N PRO A 9 -14.89 -40.21 -3.84
CA PRO A 9 -14.54 -39.22 -4.89
C PRO A 9 -14.76 -39.69 -6.38
N VAL A 10 -14.75 -38.74 -7.37
CA VAL A 10 -14.48 -38.83 -8.86
C VAL A 10 -15.43 -39.74 -9.73
N PRO A 11 -15.52 -39.72 -11.10
CA PRO A 11 -14.79 -38.96 -12.14
C PRO A 11 -15.51 -38.46 -13.46
N VAL A 12 -14.92 -37.38 -14.05
CA VAL A 12 -14.49 -37.15 -15.47
C VAL A 12 -15.50 -37.15 -16.66
N ARG A 13 -15.32 -36.14 -17.55
CA ARG A 13 -15.38 -36.06 -19.05
C ARG A 13 -16.17 -34.81 -19.50
N ARG A 14 -15.84 -34.02 -20.53
CA ARG A 14 -14.77 -33.98 -21.55
C ARG A 14 -14.83 -32.60 -22.26
N LEU A 15 -13.65 -32.17 -22.73
CA LEU A 15 -13.35 -31.32 -23.89
C LEU A 15 -14.53 -30.73 -24.70
N PHE A 16 -14.49 -29.41 -24.92
CA PHE A 16 -14.78 -28.84 -26.24
C PHE A 16 -13.70 -27.81 -26.60
N VAL A 17 -13.00 -28.11 -27.69
CA VAL A 17 -12.08 -27.24 -28.42
C VAL A 17 -12.87 -26.68 -29.59
N VAL A 18 -12.92 -25.35 -29.75
CA VAL A 18 -13.20 -24.73 -31.05
C VAL A 18 -12.23 -23.58 -31.28
N LEU A 19 -11.73 -23.59 -32.51
CA LEU A 19 -10.57 -22.92 -33.08
C LEU A 19 -10.81 -21.43 -33.41
N LEU A 20 -9.74 -20.64 -33.34
CA LEU A 20 -9.58 -19.28 -33.86
C LEU A 20 -9.85 -19.17 -35.37
N VAL A 21 -10.50 -18.10 -35.83
CA VAL A 21 -10.25 -17.45 -37.14
C VAL A 21 -10.33 -15.93 -36.99
N LEU A 22 -9.35 -15.25 -37.59
CA LEU A 22 -9.10 -13.80 -37.60
C LEU A 22 -9.66 -13.13 -38.88
N LEU A 23 -9.96 -11.83 -38.74
CA LEU A 23 -9.95 -10.73 -39.73
C LEU A 23 -11.11 -10.60 -40.74
N THR A 24 -11.81 -9.46 -40.71
CA THR A 24 -11.46 -8.27 -41.53
C THR A 24 -12.34 -7.06 -41.18
N ALA A 25 -11.74 -5.88 -41.31
CA ALA A 25 -12.35 -4.57 -41.11
C ALA A 25 -13.10 -4.10 -42.36
N ALA A 26 -14.19 -3.35 -42.17
CA ALA A 26 -14.67 -2.36 -43.14
C ALA A 26 -15.33 -1.20 -42.37
N GLY A 27 -14.82 0.01 -42.60
CA GLY A 27 -15.29 1.23 -41.96
C GLY A 27 -16.54 1.81 -42.61
N ALA A 28 -17.34 2.49 -41.80
CA ALA A 28 -18.23 3.54 -42.24
C ALA A 28 -18.20 4.65 -41.18
N GLY A 29 -17.79 5.84 -41.61
CA GLY A 29 -17.59 6.99 -40.73
C GLY A 29 -18.90 7.52 -40.16
N VAL A 30 -18.91 7.72 -38.84
CA VAL A 30 -19.92 8.51 -38.16
C VAL A 30 -19.23 9.80 -37.70
N ARG A 31 -19.79 10.94 -38.11
CA ARG A 31 -19.38 12.27 -37.70
C ARG A 31 -19.55 12.40 -36.18
N GLU A 32 -18.45 12.63 -35.46
CA GLU A 32 -18.51 13.11 -34.08
C GLU A 32 -19.06 14.54 -34.07
N ALA A 33 -20.27 14.69 -33.52
CA ALA A 33 -20.77 15.98 -33.08
C ALA A 33 -19.95 16.36 -31.84
N GLY A 34 -19.27 17.50 -31.90
CA GLY A 34 -18.45 18.01 -30.82
C GLY A 34 -19.27 18.21 -29.55
N ALA A 35 -19.00 17.37 -28.56
CA ALA A 35 -19.38 17.66 -27.18
C ALA A 35 -18.49 18.80 -26.69
N THR A 36 -19.08 19.98 -26.54
CA THR A 36 -18.46 21.09 -25.83
C THR A 36 -18.20 20.65 -24.40
N ALA A 37 -16.93 20.36 -24.08
CA ALA A 37 -16.48 20.16 -22.73
C ALA A 37 -16.83 21.43 -21.92
N GLY A 38 -17.72 21.28 -20.94
CA GLY A 38 -17.88 22.30 -19.90
C GLY A 38 -16.54 22.51 -19.19
N PRO A 39 -16.33 23.65 -18.52
CA PRO A 39 -15.06 23.94 -17.88
C PRO A 39 -14.79 22.85 -16.82
N GLU A 40 -13.84 21.97 -17.11
CA GLU A 40 -13.21 21.13 -16.09
C GLU A 40 -12.63 22.11 -15.07
N VAL A 41 -13.23 22.15 -13.88
CA VAL A 41 -12.57 22.71 -12.71
C VAL A 41 -11.32 21.86 -12.53
N SER A 42 -10.20 22.33 -13.06
CA SER A 42 -8.88 21.74 -12.92
C SER A 42 -8.65 21.50 -11.44
N ARG A 43 -8.84 20.26 -10.96
CA ARG A 43 -8.45 19.86 -9.61
C ARG A 43 -7.00 20.31 -9.43
N ALA A 44 -6.72 21.11 -8.40
CA ALA A 44 -5.35 21.55 -8.14
C ALA A 44 -4.48 20.30 -8.01
N ALA A 45 -3.50 20.16 -8.91
CA ALA A 45 -2.70 18.95 -8.99
C ALA A 45 -1.92 18.75 -7.69
N ALA A 46 -2.06 17.57 -7.09
CA ALA A 46 -1.31 17.19 -5.90
C ALA A 46 0.20 17.32 -6.16
N THR A 47 0.93 17.87 -5.19
CA THR A 47 2.33 18.23 -5.33
C THR A 47 3.06 18.11 -3.98
N PRO A 48 4.39 17.99 -3.92
CA PRO A 48 5.34 17.72 -4.99
C PRO A 48 5.07 16.38 -5.69
N ASP A 49 5.22 16.34 -7.02
CA ASP A 49 5.02 15.11 -7.79
C ASP A 49 6.30 14.69 -8.53
N ARG A 50 6.24 13.51 -9.16
CA ARG A 50 7.39 12.86 -9.81
C ARG A 50 8.61 12.81 -8.88
N ALA A 51 8.35 12.51 -7.61
CA ALA A 51 9.39 12.43 -6.62
C ALA A 51 10.28 11.21 -6.92
N ARG A 52 11.59 11.42 -6.78
CA ARG A 52 12.59 10.36 -6.86
C ARG A 52 13.50 10.44 -5.65
N TYR A 53 13.60 9.32 -4.95
CA TYR A 53 14.41 9.14 -3.76
C TYR A 53 15.66 8.33 -4.13
N ASP A 54 16.82 8.98 -4.05
CA ASP A 54 18.12 8.32 -4.11
C ASP A 54 18.64 8.20 -2.67
N VAL A 55 18.75 6.97 -2.16
CA VAL A 55 19.04 6.67 -0.76
C VAL A 55 20.27 5.76 -0.69
N ALA A 56 21.22 6.09 0.19
CA ALA A 56 22.36 5.24 0.48
C ALA A 56 22.55 5.14 2.00
N LEU A 57 22.27 3.96 2.56
CA LEU A 57 22.39 3.67 3.99
C LEU A 57 23.39 2.54 4.22
N ARG A 58 23.99 2.58 5.41
CA ARG A 58 24.83 1.52 5.94
C ARG A 58 24.30 1.08 7.29
N SER A 59 24.16 -0.23 7.50
CA SER A 59 23.81 -0.80 8.79
C SER A 59 25.02 -1.11 9.66
N ASP A 60 24.76 -1.15 10.96
CA ASP A 60 25.53 -1.87 11.97
C ASP A 60 25.49 -3.41 11.78
N ALA A 61 25.94 -4.15 12.80
CA ALA A 61 26.18 -5.58 12.74
C ALA A 61 24.90 -6.44 12.66
N ASP A 62 23.78 -5.96 13.19
CA ASP A 62 22.52 -6.72 13.25
C ASP A 62 21.37 -6.05 12.49
N GLY A 63 21.59 -4.87 11.91
CA GLY A 63 20.57 -4.14 11.17
C GLY A 63 19.66 -3.28 12.05
N SER A 64 20.04 -3.00 13.30
CA SER A 64 19.29 -2.12 14.20
C SER A 64 19.51 -0.64 13.91
N HIS A 65 20.70 -0.26 13.46
CA HIS A 65 21.03 1.14 13.20
C HIS A 65 21.47 1.33 11.76
N TRP A 66 20.78 2.22 11.05
CA TRP A 66 21.08 2.58 9.67
C TRP A 66 21.41 4.06 9.58
N THR A 67 22.53 4.39 8.97
CA THR A 67 22.93 5.78 8.77
C THR A 67 23.36 6.00 7.33
N GLY A 68 23.12 7.20 6.82
CA GLY A 68 23.60 7.55 5.50
C GLY A 68 22.92 8.79 4.97
N ARG A 69 22.75 8.84 3.66
CA ARG A 69 22.28 10.03 2.95
C ARG A 69 21.09 9.71 2.08
N GLN A 70 20.14 10.64 2.09
CA GLN A 70 18.97 10.62 1.24
C GLN A 70 18.89 11.91 0.44
N ARG A 71 18.55 11.79 -0.83
CA ARG A 71 18.22 12.91 -1.71
C ARG A 71 16.85 12.65 -2.33
N VAL A 72 15.95 13.60 -2.18
CA VAL A 72 14.66 13.59 -2.88
C VAL A 72 14.63 14.71 -3.90
N SER A 73 14.42 14.36 -5.17
CA SER A 73 14.17 15.30 -6.26
C SER A 73 12.70 15.26 -6.65
N PHE A 74 12.10 16.39 -6.98
CA PHE A 74 10.66 16.50 -7.22
C PHE A 74 10.32 17.67 -8.14
N ARG A 75 9.07 17.71 -8.60
CA ARG A 75 8.50 18.78 -9.40
C ARG A 75 7.34 19.45 -8.64
N ASN A 76 7.21 20.77 -8.81
CA ASN A 76 5.98 21.45 -8.45
C ASN A 76 4.94 21.25 -9.57
N ALA A 77 3.85 20.54 -9.28
CA ALA A 77 2.74 20.32 -10.19
C ALA A 77 1.65 21.39 -10.04
N SER A 78 1.59 22.05 -8.88
CA SER A 78 0.59 23.08 -8.60
C SER A 78 0.83 24.34 -9.42
N ASP A 79 -0.23 25.10 -9.61
CA ASP A 79 -0.23 26.41 -10.25
C ASP A 79 0.46 27.50 -9.40
N ARG A 80 0.52 27.30 -8.09
CA ARG A 80 1.18 28.22 -7.15
C ARG A 80 2.66 27.84 -6.94
N PRO A 81 3.58 28.81 -6.87
CA PRO A 81 4.96 28.50 -6.52
C PRO A 81 5.10 27.90 -5.11
N LEU A 82 5.78 26.76 -4.99
CA LEU A 82 6.09 26.17 -3.68
C LEU A 82 7.23 26.94 -3.02
N ARG A 83 7.01 27.40 -1.79
CA ARG A 83 8.05 28.09 -0.99
C ARG A 83 8.68 27.18 0.05
N GLU A 84 8.05 26.05 0.32
CA GLU A 84 8.46 25.07 1.30
C GLU A 84 7.97 23.69 0.86
N VAL A 85 8.56 22.66 1.45
CA VAL A 85 8.07 21.28 1.42
C VAL A 85 8.16 20.69 2.82
N TYR A 86 7.40 19.63 3.10
CA TYR A 86 7.49 18.92 4.36
C TYR A 86 8.03 17.51 4.11
N LEU A 87 8.96 17.08 4.96
CA LEU A 87 9.34 15.67 5.10
C LEU A 87 8.44 15.04 6.17
N ARG A 88 7.69 14.01 5.81
CA ARG A 88 7.01 13.12 6.74
C ARG A 88 8.00 12.13 7.32
N LEU A 89 8.11 12.12 8.64
CA LEU A 89 8.98 11.25 9.44
C LEU A 89 8.11 10.22 10.17
N TRP A 90 7.37 9.42 9.40
CA TRP A 90 6.37 8.49 9.94
C TRP A 90 6.93 7.49 10.94
N GLY A 91 8.19 7.08 10.80
CA GLY A 91 8.88 6.23 11.77
C GLY A 91 9.00 6.82 13.19
N ASN A 92 8.72 8.11 13.38
CA ASN A 92 8.65 8.74 14.71
C ASN A 92 7.25 8.70 15.32
N GLY A 93 6.24 8.17 14.62
CA GLY A 93 4.83 8.30 15.02
C GLY A 93 4.50 7.79 16.43
N GLU A 94 5.08 6.65 16.82
CA GLU A 94 4.85 6.10 18.17
C GLU A 94 5.72 6.74 19.26
N ASP A 95 6.92 7.22 18.91
CA ASP A 95 7.88 7.80 19.86
C ASP A 95 7.79 9.32 19.96
N THR A 96 7.03 9.93 19.07
CA THR A 96 6.92 11.38 18.87
C THR A 96 8.31 12.02 18.68
N CYS A 97 8.63 13.04 19.47
CA CYS A 97 9.93 13.69 19.47
C CYS A 97 11.01 12.93 20.28
N GLY A 98 10.66 11.78 20.85
CA GLY A 98 11.49 11.05 21.79
C GLY A 98 11.71 11.80 23.11
N THR A 99 12.62 11.29 23.92
CA THR A 99 13.07 11.89 25.18
C THR A 99 14.61 11.94 25.20
N PRO A 100 15.24 12.70 26.11
CA PRO A 100 16.71 12.74 26.20
C PRO A 100 17.39 11.37 26.39
N GLY A 101 16.69 10.37 26.95
CA GLY A 101 17.18 9.01 27.13
C GLY A 101 16.74 8.01 26.04
N ALA A 102 15.77 8.38 25.21
CA ALA A 102 15.24 7.56 24.13
C ALA A 102 14.89 8.49 22.95
N PRO A 103 15.88 8.85 22.11
CA PRO A 103 15.66 9.80 21.02
C PRO A 103 14.71 9.24 19.97
N ALA A 104 14.12 10.13 19.18
CA ALA A 104 13.27 9.75 18.06
C ALA A 104 14.01 8.76 17.11
N PRO A 105 13.36 7.68 16.65
CA PRO A 105 13.98 6.67 15.79
C PRO A 105 14.57 7.21 14.50
N VAL A 106 13.92 8.19 13.87
CA VAL A 106 14.30 8.77 12.58
C VAL A 106 14.76 10.20 12.79
N VAL A 107 16.05 10.44 12.56
CA VAL A 107 16.69 11.74 12.73
C VAL A 107 17.22 12.24 11.38
N VAL A 108 16.82 13.45 11.01
CA VAL A 108 17.30 14.17 9.82
C VAL A 108 18.31 15.23 10.24
N SER A 109 19.44 15.30 9.54
CA SER A 109 20.50 16.29 9.79
C SER A 109 21.17 16.75 8.50
N ARG A 110 22.01 17.79 8.58
CA ARG A 110 22.85 18.26 7.45
C ARG A 110 22.05 18.48 6.16
N VAL A 111 20.91 19.18 6.29
CA VAL A 111 20.00 19.48 5.17
C VAL A 111 20.67 20.41 4.16
N ALA A 112 20.51 20.10 2.88
CA ALA A 112 20.92 20.88 1.73
C ALA A 112 19.76 21.03 0.74
N GLY A 113 19.74 22.12 -0.03
CA GLY A 113 18.63 22.44 -0.96
C GLY A 113 17.45 23.15 -0.30
N GLY A 114 17.56 23.51 0.98
CA GLY A 114 16.61 24.29 1.76
C GLY A 114 17.05 24.43 3.21
N THR A 115 16.28 25.19 3.99
CA THR A 115 16.53 25.44 5.42
C THR A 115 15.49 24.69 6.26
N PRO A 116 15.89 23.76 7.14
CA PRO A 116 14.96 23.05 8.01
C PRO A 116 14.40 23.97 9.09
N GLY A 117 13.11 23.84 9.39
CA GLY A 117 12.48 24.40 10.57
C GLY A 117 12.58 23.45 11.77
N LEU A 118 11.78 23.71 12.80
CA LEU A 118 11.56 22.76 13.89
C LEU A 118 10.61 21.64 13.43
N PRO A 119 10.78 20.41 13.91
CA PRO A 119 9.78 19.37 13.74
C PRO A 119 8.42 19.80 14.31
N ALA A 120 7.35 19.39 13.65
CA ALA A 120 5.97 19.64 14.00
C ALA A 120 5.18 18.32 13.97
N VAL A 121 3.91 18.36 14.39
CA VAL A 121 3.00 17.20 14.42
C VAL A 121 3.66 16.04 15.16
N GLU A 122 4.05 16.28 16.42
CA GLU A 122 4.71 15.28 17.25
C GLU A 122 5.96 14.67 16.59
N CYS A 123 6.75 15.52 15.91
CA CYS A 123 7.96 15.15 15.19
C CYS A 123 7.78 14.20 14.00
N THR A 124 6.55 14.09 13.47
CA THR A 124 6.27 13.38 12.21
C THR A 124 6.32 14.29 10.98
N ALA A 125 6.47 15.61 11.14
CA ALA A 125 6.57 16.55 10.04
C ALA A 125 7.77 17.50 10.21
N LEU A 126 8.68 17.55 9.23
CA LEU A 126 9.78 18.50 9.21
C LEU A 126 9.65 19.44 8.01
N ARG A 127 9.39 20.72 8.29
CA ARG A 127 9.30 21.76 7.26
C ARG A 127 10.69 22.11 6.73
N ILE A 128 10.82 22.19 5.40
CA ILE A 128 12.01 22.65 4.70
C ILE A 128 11.65 23.88 3.85
N ALA A 129 12.13 25.06 4.24
CA ALA A 129 11.98 26.27 3.43
C ALA A 129 12.89 26.19 2.20
N LEU A 130 12.34 26.36 1.01
CA LEU A 130 13.12 26.37 -0.23
C LEU A 130 13.84 27.71 -0.38
N PRO A 131 15.07 27.73 -0.92
CA PRO A 131 15.87 28.96 -1.05
C PRO A 131 15.24 29.98 -2.01
N LYS A 132 14.40 29.52 -2.93
CA LYS A 132 13.59 30.33 -3.82
C LYS A 132 12.26 29.64 -4.10
N PRO A 133 11.17 30.39 -4.38
CA PRO A 133 9.91 29.79 -4.79
C PRO A 133 10.08 28.91 -6.04
N LEU A 134 9.61 27.68 -5.98
CA LEU A 134 9.65 26.71 -7.07
C LEU A 134 8.41 26.87 -7.95
N ALA A 135 8.57 27.46 -9.14
CA ALA A 135 7.50 27.68 -10.09
C ALA A 135 6.85 26.37 -10.59
N ARG A 136 5.63 26.45 -11.13
CA ARG A 136 4.94 25.33 -11.78
C ARG A 136 5.84 24.66 -12.82
N GLY A 137 5.90 23.34 -12.79
CA GLY A 137 6.70 22.51 -13.69
C GLY A 137 8.20 22.49 -13.39
N ALA A 138 8.71 23.41 -12.56
CA ALA A 138 10.11 23.44 -12.19
C ALA A 138 10.45 22.29 -11.22
N ARG A 139 11.73 21.90 -11.24
CA ARG A 139 12.27 20.83 -10.41
C ARG A 139 13.33 21.34 -9.45
N THR A 140 13.42 20.71 -8.30
CA THR A 140 14.52 20.92 -7.34
C THR A 140 14.80 19.61 -6.60
N ALA A 141 15.75 19.65 -5.67
CA ALA A 141 15.99 18.55 -4.75
C ALA A 141 16.35 19.07 -3.36
N VAL A 142 15.97 18.29 -2.34
CA VAL A 142 16.45 18.42 -0.97
C VAL A 142 17.27 17.17 -0.66
N ALA A 143 18.39 17.33 0.02
CA ALA A 143 19.23 16.23 0.47
C ALA A 143 19.57 16.40 1.94
N PHE A 144 19.73 15.29 2.65
CA PHE A 144 20.01 15.29 4.07
C PHE A 144 20.64 13.97 4.48
N ASP A 145 21.32 13.99 5.61
CA ASP A 145 21.76 12.78 6.27
C ASP A 145 20.65 12.28 7.19
N VAL A 146 20.45 10.96 7.17
CA VAL A 146 19.39 10.28 7.93
C VAL A 146 20.02 9.22 8.82
N SER A 147 19.56 9.16 10.07
CA SER A 147 19.84 8.10 11.03
C SER A 147 18.52 7.44 11.40
N ILE A 148 18.49 6.11 11.35
CA ILE A 148 17.33 5.28 11.65
C ILE A 148 17.75 4.27 12.71
N THR A 149 17.07 4.28 13.84
CA THR A 149 17.21 3.30 14.92
C THR A 149 15.95 2.47 14.98
N VAL A 150 16.07 1.16 14.76
CA VAL A 150 14.93 0.24 14.84
C VAL A 150 14.48 0.11 16.30
N PRO A 151 13.23 0.46 16.63
CA PRO A 151 12.74 0.37 18.00
C PRO A 151 12.65 -1.06 18.53
N GLU A 152 12.77 -1.22 19.86
CA GLU A 152 12.57 -2.50 20.54
C GLU A 152 11.09 -2.85 20.74
N ARG A 153 10.31 -2.94 19.66
CA ARG A 153 8.89 -3.31 19.70
C ARG A 153 8.55 -4.23 18.54
N ASN A 154 7.57 -5.12 18.70
CA ASN A 154 7.06 -5.90 17.58
C ASN A 154 6.01 -5.06 16.82
N ALA A 155 6.43 -4.42 15.74
CA ALA A 155 5.59 -3.56 14.89
C ALA A 155 6.19 -3.46 13.48
N ARG A 156 5.43 -2.86 12.55
CA ARG A 156 5.87 -2.55 11.17
C ARG A 156 7.18 -1.78 11.09
N PHE A 157 7.44 -0.90 12.06
CA PHE A 157 8.76 -0.32 12.32
C PHE A 157 9.26 -0.77 13.69
N GLY A 158 10.09 -1.80 13.69
CA GLY A 158 10.42 -2.50 14.91
C GLY A 158 11.15 -3.80 14.62
N ARG A 159 11.02 -4.76 15.52
CA ARG A 159 11.78 -6.01 15.47
C ARG A 159 11.11 -7.17 16.18
N GLU A 160 11.44 -8.37 15.72
CA GLU A 160 11.12 -9.64 16.37
C GLU A 160 12.40 -10.48 16.47
N GLY A 161 12.95 -10.59 17.69
CA GLY A 161 14.22 -11.26 17.92
C GLY A 161 15.34 -10.69 17.05
N ALA A 162 15.87 -11.49 16.12
CA ALA A 162 16.94 -11.10 15.19
C ALA A 162 16.43 -10.45 13.89
N HIS A 163 15.12 -10.24 13.74
CA HIS A 163 14.51 -9.74 12.50
C HIS A 163 14.12 -8.26 12.61
N ARG A 164 14.66 -7.50 11.66
CA ARG A 164 14.52 -6.09 11.31
C ARG A 164 13.24 -5.79 10.54
N PHE A 165 12.32 -4.95 10.98
CA PHE A 165 11.25 -4.42 10.12
C PHE A 165 11.34 -2.90 10.03
N LEU A 166 11.49 -2.37 8.81
CA LEU A 166 11.73 -0.96 8.54
C LEU A 166 10.64 -0.39 7.63
N GLY A 167 9.40 -0.58 8.06
CA GLY A 167 8.22 0.03 7.48
C GLY A 167 8.09 1.53 7.81
N ASN A 168 7.74 2.36 6.82
CA ASN A 168 7.65 3.82 6.93
C ASN A 168 8.86 4.52 7.61
N ALA A 169 10.04 3.88 7.61
CA ALA A 169 11.24 4.38 8.28
C ALA A 169 11.96 5.47 7.48
N LEU A 170 11.79 5.49 6.16
CA LEU A 170 12.37 6.52 5.29
C LEU A 170 11.53 7.79 5.30
N PRO A 171 12.15 8.98 5.47
CA PRO A 171 11.47 10.24 5.26
C PRO A 171 10.89 10.35 3.83
N VAL A 172 9.63 10.76 3.69
CA VAL A 172 9.00 10.99 2.38
C VAL A 172 8.40 12.39 2.30
N LEU A 173 8.12 12.91 1.11
CA LEU A 173 7.47 14.22 0.96
C LEU A 173 5.99 14.14 1.34
N ALA A 174 5.52 15.12 2.11
CA ALA A 174 4.09 15.31 2.32
C ALA A 174 3.39 15.77 1.04
N VAL A 175 2.12 15.42 0.90
CA VAL A 175 1.28 15.86 -0.22
C VAL A 175 0.67 17.23 0.08
N HIS A 176 0.60 18.08 -0.94
CA HIS A 176 -0.13 19.35 -0.95
C HIS A 176 -1.06 19.38 -2.15
N ASP A 177 -2.36 19.57 -1.92
CA ASP A 177 -3.36 19.66 -2.97
C ASP A 177 -4.34 20.83 -2.73
N ALA A 178 -5.56 20.75 -3.28
CA ALA A 178 -6.59 21.76 -3.09
C ALA A 178 -7.00 21.99 -1.62
N LYS A 179 -6.80 21.01 -0.74
CA LYS A 179 -7.08 21.09 0.71
C LYS A 179 -5.88 21.63 1.50
N GLY A 180 -4.75 21.88 0.84
CA GLY A 180 -3.51 22.35 1.48
C GLY A 180 -2.54 21.22 1.77
N TRP A 181 -1.67 21.42 2.75
CA TRP A 181 -0.71 20.39 3.19
C TRP A 181 -1.41 19.32 4.01
N HIS A 182 -1.22 18.07 3.61
CA HIS A 182 -1.64 16.88 4.35
C HIS A 182 -0.58 16.54 5.39
N LEU A 183 -0.80 17.02 6.62
CA LEU A 183 0.10 16.86 7.75
C LEU A 183 -0.58 16.12 8.91
N ASP A 184 -1.50 15.23 8.59
CA ASP A 184 -2.32 14.48 9.56
C ASP A 184 -1.45 13.79 10.63
N PRO A 185 -1.94 13.71 11.88
CA PRO A 185 -1.19 13.07 12.95
C PRO A 185 -1.08 11.57 12.71
N TYR A 186 -0.02 10.96 13.24
CA TYR A 186 0.09 9.52 13.27
C TYR A 186 -0.97 8.93 14.21
N VAL A 187 -1.63 7.87 13.76
CA VAL A 187 -2.53 7.06 14.58
C VAL A 187 -2.00 5.63 14.59
N ALA A 188 -1.83 5.06 15.79
CA ALA A 188 -1.32 3.69 15.96
C ALA A 188 -2.34 2.60 15.59
N LEU A 189 -3.61 2.95 15.50
CA LEU A 189 -4.67 2.11 14.96
C LEU A 189 -4.69 2.28 13.44
N GLY A 190 -4.66 1.19 12.69
CA GLY A 190 -4.65 1.20 11.22
C GLY A 190 -3.51 2.05 10.62
N GLU A 191 -3.83 2.66 9.49
CA GLU A 191 -2.92 3.35 8.59
C GLU A 191 -3.11 4.86 8.76
N SER A 192 -2.06 5.64 8.51
CA SER A 192 -2.12 7.10 8.60
C SER A 192 -1.36 7.77 7.47
N PHE A 193 -1.07 7.01 6.42
CA PHE A 193 -0.10 7.41 5.43
C PHE A 193 -0.81 8.02 4.23
N TYR A 194 -0.14 8.99 3.63
CA TYR A 194 -0.58 9.57 2.39
C TYR A 194 0.62 10.01 1.57
N ALA A 195 0.78 9.39 0.41
CA ALA A 195 1.88 9.65 -0.50
C ALA A 195 1.44 9.52 -1.97
N LEU A 196 2.05 10.34 -2.81
CA LEU A 196 1.98 10.15 -4.27
C LEU A 196 2.99 9.07 -4.68
N THR A 197 2.69 8.38 -5.79
CA THR A 197 3.64 7.42 -6.36
C THR A 197 4.95 8.08 -6.74
N SER A 198 6.05 7.41 -6.41
CA SER A 198 7.41 7.91 -6.49
C SER A 198 8.38 6.81 -6.94
N ASP A 199 9.56 7.22 -7.40
CA ASP A 199 10.63 6.29 -7.75
C ASP A 199 11.65 6.22 -6.62
N PHE A 200 12.06 5.01 -6.24
CA PHE A 200 13.06 4.76 -5.21
C PHE A 200 14.27 4.03 -5.80
N ARG A 201 15.45 4.52 -5.45
CA ARG A 201 16.75 3.91 -5.72
C ARG A 201 17.50 3.84 -4.41
N VAL A 202 17.41 2.70 -3.75
CA VAL A 202 17.91 2.51 -2.38
C VAL A 202 19.09 1.56 -2.38
N ARG A 203 20.21 2.02 -1.83
CA ARG A 203 21.43 1.23 -1.63
C ARG A 203 21.60 0.98 -0.13
N LEU A 204 21.53 -0.28 0.26
CA LEU A 204 21.65 -0.76 1.64
C LEU A 204 22.93 -1.58 1.78
N ASP A 205 23.94 -1.02 2.44
CA ASP A 205 25.17 -1.74 2.78
C ASP A 205 25.00 -2.39 4.16
N HIS A 206 25.10 -3.72 4.25
CA HIS A 206 24.84 -4.49 5.47
C HIS A 206 25.80 -5.71 5.60
N PRO A 207 25.93 -6.31 6.79
CA PRO A 207 26.64 -7.58 6.97
C PRO A 207 26.07 -8.68 6.06
N SER A 208 26.96 -9.48 5.46
CA SER A 208 26.56 -10.56 4.52
C SER A 208 25.75 -11.69 5.18
N ALA A 209 25.75 -11.77 6.51
CA ALA A 209 24.93 -12.70 7.26
C ALA A 209 23.42 -12.35 7.23
N LEU A 210 23.08 -11.09 6.97
CA LEU A 210 21.69 -10.63 6.88
C LEU A 210 21.17 -10.77 5.44
N LYS A 211 19.92 -11.22 5.31
CA LYS A 211 19.10 -11.05 4.12
C LYS A 211 18.28 -9.78 4.28
N VAL A 212 18.22 -8.99 3.21
CA VAL A 212 17.56 -7.68 3.20
C VAL A 212 16.60 -7.60 2.00
N PRO A 213 15.37 -8.16 2.09
CA PRO A 213 14.34 -7.91 1.09
C PRO A 213 13.85 -6.46 1.17
N THR A 214 13.48 -5.88 0.04
CA THR A 214 13.05 -4.47 -0.05
C THR A 214 11.84 -4.32 -0.97
N THR A 215 11.08 -3.25 -0.82
CA THR A 215 10.12 -2.78 -1.84
C THR A 215 10.76 -2.73 -3.24
N GLY A 216 10.02 -3.26 -4.23
CA GLY A 216 10.45 -3.33 -5.62
C GLY A 216 11.46 -4.44 -5.91
N HIS A 217 12.29 -4.25 -6.93
CA HIS A 217 13.26 -5.26 -7.35
C HIS A 217 14.53 -5.21 -6.49
N THR A 218 14.87 -6.35 -5.91
CA THR A 218 16.07 -6.51 -5.09
C THR A 218 17.23 -7.13 -5.89
N ARG A 219 18.38 -6.45 -5.95
CA ARG A 219 19.65 -6.96 -6.49
C ARG A 219 20.76 -6.87 -5.46
N THR A 220 21.47 -7.97 -5.22
CA THR A 220 22.65 -7.98 -4.34
C THR A 220 23.94 -7.79 -5.13
N LEU A 221 24.87 -7.07 -4.53
CA LEU A 221 26.23 -6.83 -5.02
C LEU A 221 27.23 -7.14 -3.89
N PRO A 222 28.46 -7.58 -4.21
CA PRO A 222 29.54 -7.65 -3.23
C PRO A 222 29.79 -6.28 -2.59
N GLY A 223 29.90 -6.24 -1.27
CA GLY A 223 30.34 -5.08 -0.51
C GLY A 223 31.83 -5.16 -0.15
N GLY A 224 32.23 -4.41 0.88
CA GLY A 224 33.54 -4.61 1.53
C GLY A 224 33.64 -5.98 2.23
N PRO A 225 34.79 -6.31 2.85
CA PRO A 225 34.97 -7.59 3.55
C PRO A 225 33.84 -7.88 4.55
N GLY A 226 33.20 -9.06 4.41
CA GLY A 226 32.08 -9.48 5.26
C GLY A 226 30.75 -8.75 5.02
N ARG A 227 30.65 -7.92 3.98
CA ARG A 227 29.48 -7.08 3.71
C ARG A 227 28.90 -7.33 2.31
N THR A 228 27.59 -7.14 2.23
CA THR A 228 26.80 -7.20 1.02
C THR A 228 26.12 -5.85 0.83
N VAL A 229 25.97 -5.44 -0.42
CA VAL A 229 25.14 -4.29 -0.76
C VAL A 229 23.89 -4.78 -1.45
N THR A 230 22.74 -4.48 -0.87
CA THR A 230 21.45 -4.68 -1.49
C THR A 230 21.02 -3.39 -2.19
N LEU A 231 20.65 -3.50 -3.46
CA LEU A 231 20.04 -2.43 -4.25
C LEU A 231 18.54 -2.73 -4.38
N GLY A 232 17.71 -1.85 -3.82
CA GLY A 232 16.26 -1.82 -4.04
C GLY A 232 15.92 -0.79 -5.12
N VAL A 233 15.20 -1.23 -6.13
CA VAL A 233 14.75 -0.40 -7.25
C VAL A 233 13.24 -0.54 -7.38
N ALA A 234 12.51 0.52 -7.06
CA ALA A 234 11.06 0.57 -7.18
C ALA A 234 10.66 1.79 -8.00
N ASP A 235 9.73 1.60 -8.94
CA ASP A 235 9.23 2.65 -9.83
C ASP A 235 7.74 2.82 -9.60
N ARG A 236 7.28 4.08 -9.43
CA ARG A 236 5.87 4.43 -9.19
C ARG A 236 5.21 3.69 -8.01
N VAL A 237 5.92 3.60 -6.88
CA VAL A 237 5.39 3.05 -5.60
C VAL A 237 5.12 4.16 -4.59
N ARG A 238 4.27 3.93 -3.59
CA ARG A 238 3.86 4.97 -2.62
C ARG A 238 4.86 5.18 -1.50
N ASP A 239 5.41 4.09 -1.01
CA ASP A 239 6.44 4.10 0.01
C ASP A 239 7.49 3.02 -0.29
N PHE A 240 8.47 2.93 0.60
CA PHE A 240 9.57 1.99 0.49
C PHE A 240 9.90 1.43 1.87
N ALA A 241 9.78 0.11 1.99
CA ALA A 241 10.11 -0.63 3.19
C ALA A 241 11.21 -1.67 2.91
N TRP A 242 11.85 -2.13 3.98
CA TRP A 242 12.72 -3.29 3.94
C TRP A 242 12.70 -4.05 5.25
N ALA A 243 13.16 -5.29 5.20
CA ALA A 243 13.46 -6.07 6.38
C ALA A 243 14.96 -6.41 6.42
N ALA A 244 15.48 -6.82 7.59
CA ALA A 244 16.86 -7.27 7.72
C ALA A 244 16.98 -8.38 8.77
N GLY A 245 17.51 -9.54 8.41
CA GLY A 245 17.63 -10.63 9.37
C GLY A 245 18.18 -11.92 8.79
N PRO A 246 18.41 -12.95 9.62
CA PRO A 246 18.91 -14.26 9.19
C PRO A 246 17.80 -15.12 8.55
N PHE A 247 17.12 -14.57 7.53
CA PHE A 247 15.99 -15.23 6.88
C PHE A 247 16.41 -16.46 6.06
N ARG A 248 15.56 -17.49 6.08
CA ARG A 248 15.49 -18.52 5.02
C ARG A 248 14.76 -17.95 3.82
N THR A 249 15.05 -18.44 2.62
CA THR A 249 14.46 -17.87 1.39
C THR A 249 14.03 -18.92 0.37
N ALA A 250 12.94 -18.65 -0.34
CA ALA A 250 12.50 -19.40 -1.51
C ALA A 250 11.83 -18.47 -2.51
N ALA A 251 11.65 -18.90 -3.75
CA ALA A 251 10.91 -18.14 -4.75
C ALA A 251 10.04 -19.06 -5.60
N GLN A 252 8.92 -18.52 -6.07
CA GLN A 252 8.04 -19.13 -7.05
C GLN A 252 7.61 -18.06 -8.06
N THR A 253 7.28 -18.46 -9.29
CA THR A 253 6.77 -17.53 -10.30
C THR A 253 5.31 -17.87 -10.58
N THR A 254 4.45 -16.85 -10.62
CA THR A 254 3.04 -17.01 -10.96
C THR A 254 2.87 -17.35 -12.44
N PRO A 255 1.74 -17.94 -12.86
CA PRO A 255 1.43 -18.11 -14.28
C PRO A 255 1.49 -16.79 -15.07
N GLY A 256 1.07 -15.67 -14.47
CA GLY A 256 1.22 -14.32 -15.00
C GLY A 256 2.65 -13.76 -15.08
N GLY A 257 3.67 -14.51 -14.64
CA GLY A 257 5.09 -14.15 -14.74
C GLY A 257 5.62 -13.28 -13.61
N VAL A 258 4.86 -13.10 -12.52
CA VAL A 258 5.32 -12.34 -11.34
C VAL A 258 6.13 -13.26 -10.43
N ARG A 259 7.29 -12.79 -9.97
CA ARG A 259 8.10 -13.53 -9.01
C ARG A 259 7.65 -13.24 -7.59
N VAL A 260 7.21 -14.28 -6.88
CA VAL A 260 6.92 -14.23 -5.44
C VAL A 260 8.14 -14.77 -4.70
N LYS A 261 8.86 -13.91 -3.97
CA LYS A 261 9.94 -14.36 -3.08
C LYS A 261 9.44 -14.39 -1.65
N SER A 262 9.87 -15.40 -0.92
CA SER A 262 9.51 -15.62 0.47
C SER A 262 10.78 -15.59 1.31
N TYR A 263 10.74 -14.81 2.39
CA TYR A 263 11.76 -14.68 3.42
C TYR A 263 11.11 -15.03 4.74
N TRP A 264 11.64 -15.98 5.51
CA TRP A 264 11.02 -16.35 6.79
C TRP A 264 12.04 -16.62 7.90
N ALA A 265 11.63 -16.32 9.13
CA ALA A 265 12.39 -16.65 10.33
C ALA A 265 12.51 -18.17 10.49
N ALA A 266 13.61 -18.65 11.08
CA ALA A 266 13.90 -20.08 11.15
C ALA A 266 12.86 -20.90 11.93
N ASP A 267 12.17 -20.27 12.87
CA ASP A 267 11.12 -20.78 13.75
C ASP A 267 9.69 -20.57 13.20
N THR A 268 9.53 -19.91 12.05
CA THR A 268 8.21 -19.81 11.40
C THR A 268 7.74 -21.20 10.95
N PRO A 269 6.50 -21.62 11.28
CA PRO A 269 6.01 -22.95 10.93
C PRO A 269 6.07 -23.23 9.43
N ALA A 270 6.73 -24.33 9.06
CA ALA A 270 6.95 -24.67 7.65
C ALA A 270 5.63 -24.93 6.89
N ALA A 271 4.57 -25.37 7.59
CA ALA A 271 3.23 -25.52 7.02
C ALA A 271 2.65 -24.16 6.59
N GLY A 272 2.64 -23.19 7.51
CA GLY A 272 2.23 -21.81 7.25
C GLY A 272 2.99 -21.18 6.09
N VAL A 273 4.32 -21.26 6.11
CA VAL A 273 5.16 -20.71 5.02
C VAL A 273 4.77 -21.28 3.65
N ARG A 274 4.43 -22.58 3.57
CA ARG A 274 3.98 -23.20 2.32
C ARG A 274 2.60 -22.71 1.90
N LEU A 275 1.65 -22.63 2.83
CA LEU A 275 0.28 -22.14 2.59
C LEU A 275 0.31 -20.68 2.13
N THR A 276 0.93 -19.81 2.92
CA THR A 276 1.10 -18.38 2.64
C THR A 276 1.69 -18.13 1.25
N ARG A 277 2.75 -18.86 0.86
CA ARG A 277 3.34 -18.72 -0.47
C ARG A 277 2.43 -19.22 -1.59
N ALA A 278 1.69 -20.32 -1.37
CA ALA A 278 0.77 -20.85 -2.37
C ALA A 278 -0.39 -19.87 -2.63
N ASP A 279 -0.97 -19.35 -1.55
CA ASP A 279 -2.03 -18.33 -1.60
C ASP A 279 -1.53 -17.04 -2.26
N ALA A 280 -0.31 -16.61 -1.95
CA ALA A 280 0.30 -15.44 -2.59
C ALA A 280 0.41 -15.57 -4.11
N VAL A 281 0.87 -16.74 -4.59
CA VAL A 281 0.99 -17.02 -6.02
C VAL A 281 -0.38 -17.00 -6.70
N ALA A 282 -1.38 -17.60 -6.07
CA ALA A 282 -2.74 -17.64 -6.59
C ALA A 282 -3.42 -16.26 -6.57
N ALA A 283 -3.24 -15.48 -5.49
CA ALA A 283 -3.81 -14.15 -5.32
C ALA A 283 -3.27 -13.16 -6.34
N ILE A 284 -1.93 -13.06 -6.49
CA ILE A 284 -1.32 -12.18 -7.52
C ILE A 284 -1.82 -12.52 -8.92
N ASP A 285 -1.92 -13.81 -9.24
CA ASP A 285 -2.35 -14.26 -10.56
C ASP A 285 -3.85 -13.96 -10.81
N ARG A 286 -4.69 -14.13 -9.79
CA ARG A 286 -6.13 -13.82 -9.84
C ARG A 286 -6.39 -12.32 -9.91
N PHE A 287 -5.86 -11.54 -8.98
CA PHE A 287 -6.02 -10.09 -8.95
C PHE A 287 -5.41 -9.42 -10.19
N GLY A 288 -4.33 -10.00 -10.74
CA GLY A 288 -3.77 -9.60 -12.03
C GLY A 288 -4.73 -9.74 -13.22
N ARG A 289 -5.68 -10.68 -13.16
CA ARG A 289 -6.76 -10.82 -14.15
C ARG A 289 -7.96 -9.93 -13.86
N GLU A 290 -8.32 -9.77 -12.58
CA GLU A 290 -9.53 -9.05 -12.18
C GLU A 290 -9.34 -7.52 -12.21
N PHE A 291 -8.18 -7.03 -11.79
CA PHE A 291 -7.93 -5.59 -11.59
C PHE A 291 -6.88 -5.02 -12.55
N GLY A 292 -6.22 -5.88 -13.33
CA GLY A 292 -5.15 -5.52 -14.27
C GLY A 292 -3.78 -6.06 -13.85
N ARG A 293 -2.89 -6.29 -14.81
CA ARG A 293 -1.60 -6.97 -14.58
C ARG A 293 -0.75 -6.26 -13.52
N TYR A 294 -0.19 -7.03 -12.59
CA TYR A 294 0.72 -6.51 -11.58
C TYR A 294 1.98 -5.90 -12.24
N PRO A 295 2.24 -4.59 -12.06
CA PRO A 295 3.18 -3.86 -12.89
C PRO A 295 4.64 -3.98 -12.44
N TYR A 296 4.88 -4.48 -11.22
CA TYR A 296 6.21 -4.48 -10.61
C TYR A 296 6.99 -5.78 -10.85
N GLY A 297 6.36 -6.84 -11.39
CA GLY A 297 7.03 -8.10 -11.77
C GLY A 297 7.60 -8.95 -10.61
N GLU A 298 7.68 -8.41 -9.40
CA GLU A 298 8.16 -9.09 -8.20
C GLU A 298 7.42 -8.59 -6.95
N VAL A 299 7.15 -9.50 -6.01
CA VAL A 299 6.68 -9.19 -4.65
C VAL A 299 7.41 -10.08 -3.65
N ASP A 300 7.88 -9.47 -2.56
CA ASP A 300 8.60 -10.12 -1.48
C ASP A 300 7.69 -10.29 -0.26
N LEU A 301 7.67 -11.49 0.34
CA LEU A 301 6.93 -11.81 1.56
C LEU A 301 7.93 -12.01 2.70
N VAL A 302 7.76 -11.31 3.81
CA VAL A 302 8.58 -11.42 5.02
C VAL A 302 7.71 -12.00 6.14
N MET A 303 8.01 -13.23 6.55
CA MET A 303 7.19 -14.01 7.48
C MET A 303 7.93 -14.27 8.79
N THR A 304 7.29 -13.95 9.91
CA THR A 304 7.74 -14.34 11.25
C THR A 304 6.54 -14.85 12.07
N PRO A 305 6.75 -15.70 13.09
CA PRO A 305 5.64 -16.25 13.85
C PRO A 305 4.95 -15.21 14.76
N GLY A 306 5.69 -14.20 15.23
CA GLY A 306 5.20 -13.24 16.21
C GLY A 306 4.74 -11.89 15.66
N PHE A 307 4.85 -11.62 14.35
CA PHE A 307 4.37 -10.36 13.78
C PHE A 307 2.84 -10.32 13.85
N GLY A 308 2.28 -9.22 14.36
CA GLY A 308 0.83 -9.07 14.50
C GLY A 308 0.17 -8.69 13.17
N GLY A 309 -0.60 -9.61 12.58
CA GLY A 309 -1.34 -9.35 11.34
C GLY A 309 -0.45 -9.32 10.10
N GLY A 310 -0.64 -8.32 9.24
CA GLY A 310 0.18 -8.06 8.06
C GLY A 310 0.43 -6.57 7.84
N MET A 311 1.26 -6.26 6.84
CA MET A 311 1.49 -4.88 6.38
C MET A 311 1.94 -4.92 4.90
N GLU A 312 1.38 -4.04 4.10
CA GLU A 312 1.10 -4.22 2.68
C GLU A 312 1.98 -3.41 1.73
N TYR A 313 3.15 -2.95 2.18
CA TYR A 313 4.03 -2.07 1.39
C TYR A 313 4.17 -2.55 -0.07
N PRO A 314 4.18 -1.65 -1.07
CA PRO A 314 4.31 -2.01 -2.47
C PRO A 314 5.50 -2.94 -2.71
N GLY A 315 5.23 -4.14 -3.22
CA GLY A 315 6.24 -5.14 -3.52
C GLY A 315 6.94 -5.77 -2.31
N LEU A 316 6.57 -5.45 -1.06
CA LEU A 316 7.11 -6.07 0.15
C LEU A 316 6.04 -6.17 1.25
N VAL A 317 5.58 -7.39 1.51
CA VAL A 317 4.54 -7.65 2.52
C VAL A 317 5.16 -8.25 3.79
N LEU A 318 4.85 -7.68 4.96
CA LEU A 318 5.19 -8.25 6.27
C LEU A 318 4.03 -9.11 6.76
N LEU A 319 4.30 -10.27 7.37
CA LEU A 319 3.28 -11.24 7.76
C LEU A 319 3.62 -11.94 9.08
N GLY A 320 2.66 -11.93 9.99
CA GLY A 320 2.51 -12.98 11.00
C GLY A 320 2.12 -14.28 10.31
N THR A 321 2.85 -15.37 10.60
CA THR A 321 2.56 -16.67 9.97
C THR A 321 2.53 -17.78 11.01
N THR A 322 1.34 -18.36 11.19
CA THR A 322 1.08 -19.52 12.07
C THR A 322 1.09 -20.81 11.26
N GLU A 323 0.69 -21.95 11.84
CA GLU A 323 0.53 -23.19 11.07
C GLU A 323 -0.55 -23.11 9.98
N GLU A 324 -1.54 -22.22 10.17
CA GLU A 324 -2.67 -22.01 9.25
C GLU A 324 -2.33 -21.04 8.10
N GLY A 325 -1.16 -20.41 8.14
CA GLY A 325 -0.74 -19.38 7.17
C GLY A 325 -0.71 -17.99 7.80
N GLY A 326 -0.78 -16.97 6.95
CA GLY A 326 -0.91 -15.56 7.33
C GLY A 326 -1.95 -14.87 6.45
N ALA A 327 -2.26 -13.60 6.74
CA ALA A 327 -3.29 -12.81 6.06
C ALA A 327 -2.93 -12.38 4.61
N VAL A 328 -2.10 -13.16 3.92
CA VAL A 328 -1.40 -12.77 2.68
C VAL A 328 -2.29 -12.38 1.51
N VAL A 329 -3.50 -12.95 1.41
CA VAL A 329 -4.41 -12.61 0.31
C VAL A 329 -4.96 -11.20 0.48
N HIS A 330 -5.30 -10.82 1.72
CA HIS A 330 -5.69 -9.45 2.07
C HIS A 330 -4.54 -8.48 1.79
N GLU A 331 -3.35 -8.77 2.33
CA GLU A 331 -2.15 -7.94 2.11
C GLU A 331 -1.76 -7.79 0.63
N LEU A 332 -2.04 -8.81 -0.20
CA LEU A 332 -1.75 -8.75 -1.63
C LEU A 332 -2.85 -8.07 -2.44
N ALA A 333 -4.07 -7.97 -1.92
CA ALA A 333 -5.12 -7.16 -2.53
C ALA A 333 -4.75 -5.67 -2.45
N HIS A 334 -4.07 -5.26 -1.37
CA HIS A 334 -3.52 -3.92 -1.22
C HIS A 334 -2.42 -3.56 -2.24
N GLN A 335 -1.92 -4.53 -3.01
CA GLN A 335 -1.04 -4.22 -4.11
C GLN A 335 -1.79 -3.47 -5.23
N TRP A 336 -3.11 -3.65 -5.34
CA TRP A 336 -3.97 -2.91 -6.25
C TRP A 336 -4.71 -1.76 -5.56
N TRP A 337 -5.42 -2.06 -4.47
CA TRP A 337 -6.14 -1.08 -3.65
C TRP A 337 -5.14 -0.47 -2.65
N TYR A 338 -5.06 0.84 -2.48
CA TYR A 338 -3.85 1.52 -1.95
C TYR A 338 -2.65 1.50 -2.91
N GLY A 339 -1.96 0.37 -3.11
CA GLY A 339 -0.64 0.35 -3.77
C GLY A 339 -0.61 1.00 -5.16
N ILE A 340 -1.47 0.53 -6.08
CA ILE A 340 -1.59 1.06 -7.45
C ILE A 340 -2.67 2.14 -7.52
N VAL A 341 -3.88 1.82 -7.08
CA VAL A 341 -5.03 2.71 -6.95
C VAL A 341 -4.98 3.32 -5.56
N GLY A 342 -4.37 4.48 -5.45
CA GLY A 342 -4.15 5.12 -4.16
C GLY A 342 -5.40 5.68 -3.55
N ASN A 343 -5.30 5.92 -2.26
CA ASN A 343 -6.18 6.77 -1.47
C ASN A 343 -5.30 7.55 -0.48
N ASP A 344 -5.96 8.41 0.29
CA ASP A 344 -5.43 8.94 1.53
C ASP A 344 -5.96 8.03 2.64
N GLU A 345 -5.10 7.18 3.18
CA GLU A 345 -5.47 6.14 4.16
C GLU A 345 -5.96 6.78 5.46
N TYR A 346 -5.48 8.00 5.79
CA TYR A 346 -5.95 8.73 6.95
C TYR A 346 -7.39 9.21 6.77
N THR A 347 -7.70 9.85 5.64
CA THR A 347 -9.02 10.46 5.44
C THR A 347 -10.07 9.50 4.89
N SER A 348 -9.65 8.44 4.20
CA SER A 348 -10.55 7.46 3.56
C SER A 348 -10.02 6.02 3.70
N PRO A 349 -9.87 5.49 4.93
CA PRO A 349 -9.33 4.15 5.17
C PRO A 349 -10.15 3.03 4.52
N TRP A 350 -11.45 3.22 4.32
CA TRP A 350 -12.31 2.19 3.72
C TRP A 350 -11.98 1.87 2.25
N LEU A 351 -11.44 2.83 1.48
CA LEU A 351 -11.03 2.58 0.09
C LEU A 351 -9.85 1.62 -0.01
N ASP A 352 -9.14 1.48 1.09
CA ASP A 352 -8.03 0.59 1.24
C ASP A 352 -8.51 -0.75 1.79
N GLU A 353 -8.92 -0.72 3.05
CA GLU A 353 -9.18 -1.91 3.86
C GLU A 353 -10.44 -2.67 3.45
N SER A 354 -11.51 -1.96 3.12
CA SER A 354 -12.75 -2.62 2.70
C SER A 354 -12.58 -3.28 1.33
N PHE A 355 -11.79 -2.67 0.43
CA PHE A 355 -11.51 -3.21 -0.89
C PHE A 355 -10.58 -4.42 -0.82
N ALA A 356 -9.51 -4.33 -0.02
CA ALA A 356 -8.62 -5.46 0.22
C ALA A 356 -9.36 -6.65 0.82
N GLN A 357 -10.21 -6.40 1.83
CA GLN A 357 -10.99 -7.45 2.46
C GLN A 357 -12.10 -8.01 1.57
N TYR A 358 -12.70 -7.20 0.71
CA TYR A 358 -13.67 -7.68 -0.27
C TYR A 358 -13.00 -8.59 -1.32
N ALA A 359 -11.81 -8.22 -1.82
CA ALA A 359 -11.03 -9.08 -2.70
C ALA A 359 -10.61 -10.39 -2.00
N ASN A 360 -10.24 -10.32 -0.71
CA ASN A 360 -9.95 -11.49 0.12
C ASN A 360 -11.16 -12.43 0.26
N ALA A 361 -12.34 -11.89 0.59
CA ALA A 361 -13.58 -12.66 0.69
C ALA A 361 -13.93 -13.34 -0.65
N ARG A 362 -13.78 -12.62 -1.78
CA ARG A 362 -13.96 -13.19 -3.13
C ARG A 362 -12.93 -14.26 -3.46
N PHE A 363 -11.69 -14.12 -2.97
CA PHE A 363 -10.64 -15.09 -3.20
C PHE A 363 -11.00 -16.45 -2.60
N TYR A 364 -11.39 -16.45 -1.32
CA TYR A 364 -11.75 -17.66 -0.57
C TYR A 364 -13.21 -18.11 -0.77
N GLY A 365 -14.05 -17.30 -1.43
CA GLY A 365 -15.45 -17.64 -1.68
C GLY A 365 -16.30 -17.59 -0.42
N TRP A 366 -16.09 -16.60 0.43
CA TRP A 366 -16.89 -16.42 1.65
C TRP A 366 -18.35 -16.07 1.32
N GLU A 367 -19.27 -16.69 2.05
CA GLU A 367 -20.69 -16.37 1.98
C GLU A 367 -20.93 -15.00 2.63
N THR A 368 -21.57 -14.09 1.89
CA THR A 368 -21.77 -12.70 2.32
C THR A 368 -23.24 -12.37 2.57
N GLY A 369 -24.15 -13.34 2.45
CA GLY A 369 -25.61 -13.11 2.55
C GLY A 369 -26.04 -12.51 3.89
N ASP A 370 -25.45 -12.99 4.99
CA ASP A 370 -25.79 -12.57 6.35
C ASP A 370 -24.71 -11.68 6.99
N CYS A 371 -23.75 -11.14 6.22
CA CYS A 371 -22.57 -10.52 6.81
C CYS A 371 -22.83 -9.18 7.54
N TRP A 372 -24.07 -8.67 7.48
CA TRP A 372 -24.56 -7.54 8.28
C TRP A 372 -25.14 -7.93 9.65
N SER A 373 -25.36 -9.22 9.94
CA SER A 373 -26.08 -9.67 11.14
C SER A 373 -25.45 -9.19 12.44
N ASP A 374 -24.13 -9.05 12.46
CA ASP A 374 -23.34 -8.67 13.63
C ASP A 374 -22.80 -7.23 13.55
N VAL A 375 -23.28 -6.42 12.59
CA VAL A 375 -22.86 -5.03 12.43
C VAL A 375 -23.64 -4.11 13.37
N TYR A 376 -22.93 -3.54 14.34
CA TYR A 376 -23.46 -2.52 15.25
C TYR A 376 -22.71 -1.20 15.10
N TRP A 377 -23.43 -0.15 14.68
CA TRP A 377 -22.87 1.20 14.57
C TRP A 377 -22.83 1.87 15.96
N PRO A 378 -21.70 2.48 16.36
CA PRO A 378 -21.58 3.09 17.68
C PRO A 378 -22.48 4.31 17.87
N ASP A 379 -22.74 5.07 16.79
CA ASP A 379 -23.56 6.28 16.78
C ASP A 379 -23.95 6.68 15.34
N ASP A 380 -24.73 7.74 15.16
CA ASP A 380 -25.20 8.23 13.85
C ASP A 380 -24.15 8.98 13.02
N SER A 381 -23.08 9.45 13.68
CA SER A 381 -21.95 10.10 13.01
C SER A 381 -21.00 9.07 12.37
N ALA A 382 -20.95 7.85 12.91
CA ALA A 382 -20.19 6.73 12.38
C ALA A 382 -20.58 6.42 10.93
N ALA A 383 -19.58 6.35 10.07
CA ALA A 383 -19.72 6.06 8.64
C ALA A 383 -18.51 5.26 8.16
N LEU A 384 -18.66 4.42 7.14
CA LEU A 384 -17.52 3.73 6.53
C LEU A 384 -16.48 4.75 6.03
N THR A 385 -16.93 5.90 5.55
CA THR A 385 -16.08 6.99 5.05
C THR A 385 -15.48 7.87 6.16
N ALA A 386 -15.60 7.49 7.43
CA ALA A 386 -14.99 8.22 8.53
C ALA A 386 -13.45 8.09 8.49
N SER A 387 -12.77 9.19 8.85
CA SER A 387 -11.30 9.26 8.90
C SER A 387 -10.71 8.59 10.14
N MET A 388 -9.40 8.39 10.14
CA MET A 388 -8.66 7.89 11.29
C MET A 388 -8.69 8.85 12.49
N ALA A 389 -8.99 10.13 12.30
CA ALA A 389 -9.28 11.05 13.40
C ALA A 389 -10.51 10.62 14.21
N TYR A 390 -11.54 10.10 13.53
CA TYR A 390 -12.74 9.54 14.18
C TYR A 390 -12.44 8.16 14.77
N TRP A 391 -11.85 7.25 13.97
CA TRP A 391 -11.62 5.87 14.40
C TRP A 391 -10.61 5.74 15.54
N SER A 392 -9.62 6.63 15.62
CA SER A 392 -8.68 6.68 16.75
C SER A 392 -9.37 6.96 18.09
N GLN A 393 -10.51 7.68 18.07
CA GLN A 393 -11.34 7.95 19.25
C GLN A 393 -12.37 6.84 19.49
N HIS A 394 -12.65 6.01 18.49
CA HIS A 394 -13.62 4.91 18.50
C HIS A 394 -12.97 3.56 18.21
N ARG A 395 -11.82 3.30 18.85
CA ARG A 395 -10.93 2.18 18.48
C ARG A 395 -11.62 0.81 18.48
N GLY A 396 -12.59 0.60 19.37
CA GLY A 396 -13.33 -0.67 19.50
C GLY A 396 -14.22 -1.00 18.30
N THR A 397 -14.57 -0.02 17.48
CA THR A 397 -15.47 -0.18 16.32
C THR A 397 -14.78 0.02 14.97
N TYR A 398 -13.46 0.24 14.93
CA TYR A 398 -12.71 0.34 13.67
C TYR A 398 -12.81 -0.93 12.80
N HIS A 399 -13.01 -2.09 13.42
CA HIS A 399 -13.23 -3.36 12.71
C HIS A 399 -14.37 -3.28 11.68
N LEU A 400 -15.32 -2.33 11.80
CA LEU A 400 -16.38 -2.10 10.82
C LEU A 400 -15.85 -1.81 9.40
N VAL A 401 -14.68 -1.19 9.27
CA VAL A 401 -14.02 -0.97 7.98
C VAL A 401 -13.66 -2.31 7.31
N TYR A 402 -13.37 -3.34 8.09
CA TYR A 402 -13.05 -4.71 7.65
C TYR A 402 -14.25 -5.66 7.63
N THR A 403 -15.38 -5.30 8.24
CA THR A 403 -16.58 -6.16 8.27
C THR A 403 -17.72 -5.55 7.45
N ALA A 404 -18.28 -4.42 7.88
CA ALA A 404 -19.34 -3.71 7.17
C ALA A 404 -18.90 -3.19 5.79
N GLY A 405 -17.63 -2.78 5.66
CA GLY A 405 -17.03 -2.32 4.40
C GLY A 405 -17.13 -3.32 3.24
N PRO A 406 -16.51 -4.51 3.33
CA PRO A 406 -16.62 -5.52 2.29
C PRO A 406 -18.05 -6.05 2.09
N CYS A 407 -18.90 -6.02 3.13
CA CYS A 407 -20.32 -6.31 2.98
C CYS A 407 -21.03 -5.31 2.07
N ALA A 408 -20.75 -4.01 2.22
CA ALA A 408 -21.30 -2.98 1.34
C ALA A 408 -20.85 -3.19 -0.12
N LEU A 409 -19.59 -3.57 -0.34
CA LEU A 409 -19.11 -3.90 -1.69
C LEU A 409 -19.78 -5.16 -2.26
N ALA A 410 -20.07 -6.16 -1.43
CA ALA A 410 -20.83 -7.34 -1.83
C ALA A 410 -22.30 -7.02 -2.16
N ASP A 411 -22.95 -6.11 -1.41
CA ASP A 411 -24.28 -5.61 -1.76
C ASP A 411 -24.28 -4.82 -3.06
N LEU A 412 -23.26 -3.98 -3.28
CA LEU A 412 -23.10 -3.28 -4.55
C LEU A 412 -22.99 -4.27 -5.71
N GLU A 413 -22.25 -5.37 -5.53
CA GLU A 413 -22.18 -6.45 -6.51
C GLU A 413 -23.53 -7.12 -6.77
N ARG A 414 -24.38 -7.29 -5.75
CA ARG A 414 -25.73 -7.84 -5.93
C ARG A 414 -26.64 -6.88 -6.70
N VAL A 415 -26.54 -5.57 -6.43
CA VAL A 415 -27.28 -4.52 -7.14
C VAL A 415 -26.85 -4.46 -8.61
N LEU A 416 -25.54 -4.44 -8.88
CA LEU A 416 -25.00 -4.28 -10.24
C LEU A 416 -24.98 -5.58 -11.05
N GLY A 417 -24.92 -6.72 -10.38
CA GLY A 417 -24.56 -8.02 -10.94
C GLY A 417 -23.05 -8.23 -11.06
N ALA A 418 -22.61 -9.49 -10.92
CA ALA A 418 -21.19 -9.88 -10.88
C ALA A 418 -20.38 -9.41 -12.10
N ASP A 419 -20.93 -9.53 -13.31
CA ASP A 419 -20.24 -9.10 -14.54
C ASP A 419 -20.03 -7.58 -14.59
N THR A 420 -21.01 -6.81 -14.10
CA THR A 420 -20.93 -5.35 -14.05
C THR A 420 -19.95 -4.90 -12.98
N MET A 421 -19.96 -5.55 -11.81
CA MET A 421 -18.98 -5.29 -10.75
C MET A 421 -17.55 -5.61 -11.20
N ALA A 422 -17.34 -6.73 -11.89
CA ALA A 422 -16.02 -7.07 -12.44
C ALA A 422 -15.52 -5.99 -13.41
N ARG A 423 -16.37 -5.53 -14.34
CA ARG A 423 -16.06 -4.42 -15.24
C ARG A 423 -15.83 -3.10 -14.49
N LEU A 424 -16.56 -2.86 -13.40
CA LEU A 424 -16.40 -1.65 -12.58
C LEU A 424 -15.00 -1.62 -11.98
N LEU A 425 -14.59 -2.69 -11.29
CA LEU A 425 -13.30 -2.77 -10.61
C LEU A 425 -12.14 -2.70 -11.62
N GLU A 426 -12.24 -3.39 -12.76
CA GLU A 426 -11.23 -3.31 -13.82
C GLU A 426 -11.10 -1.89 -14.40
N ARG A 427 -12.23 -1.24 -14.72
CA ARG A 427 -12.22 0.13 -15.26
C ARG A 427 -11.74 1.14 -14.23
N TYR A 428 -12.22 1.04 -12.99
CA TYR A 428 -11.82 1.90 -11.88
C TYR A 428 -10.32 1.78 -11.61
N ALA A 429 -9.77 0.56 -11.57
CA ALA A 429 -8.34 0.36 -11.40
C ALA A 429 -7.54 0.99 -12.56
N ARG A 430 -7.96 0.75 -13.81
CA ARG A 430 -7.30 1.33 -14.99
C ARG A 430 -7.31 2.86 -14.97
N ASP A 431 -8.46 3.46 -14.67
CA ASP A 431 -8.66 4.91 -14.78
C ASP A 431 -7.95 5.67 -13.63
N HIS A 432 -7.72 5.00 -12.50
CA HIS A 432 -7.01 5.54 -11.33
C HIS A 432 -5.59 4.97 -11.14
N TRP A 433 -5.04 4.31 -12.15
CA TRP A 433 -3.75 3.62 -12.08
C TRP A 433 -2.60 4.58 -11.74
N TYR A 434 -1.92 4.36 -10.61
CA TYR A 434 -0.92 5.26 -9.98
C TYR A 434 -1.45 6.63 -9.51
N GLY A 435 -2.76 6.85 -9.61
CA GLY A 435 -3.42 8.06 -9.11
C GLY A 435 -3.73 7.98 -7.63
N VAL A 436 -4.38 9.02 -7.11
CA VAL A 436 -5.06 8.99 -5.81
C VAL A 436 -6.54 9.13 -6.11
N SER A 437 -7.31 8.16 -5.66
CA SER A 437 -8.75 8.12 -5.75
C SER A 437 -9.40 8.59 -4.45
N THR A 438 -10.67 8.99 -4.58
CA THR A 438 -11.50 9.45 -3.46
C THR A 438 -12.82 8.69 -3.45
N THR A 439 -13.54 8.74 -2.33
CA THR A 439 -14.89 8.14 -2.23
C THR A 439 -15.80 8.67 -3.34
N ALA A 440 -15.71 9.96 -3.67
CA ALA A 440 -16.48 10.57 -4.74
C ALA A 440 -16.13 10.00 -6.12
N ASP A 441 -14.86 9.69 -6.37
CA ASP A 441 -14.43 9.09 -7.62
C ASP A 441 -14.95 7.66 -7.77
N PHE A 442 -14.90 6.85 -6.70
CA PHE A 442 -15.50 5.51 -6.72
C PHE A 442 -17.01 5.54 -6.90
N LYS A 443 -17.74 6.41 -6.16
CA LYS A 443 -19.20 6.58 -6.32
C LYS A 443 -19.56 6.97 -7.75
N LYS A 444 -18.79 7.87 -8.37
CA LYS A 444 -18.95 8.26 -9.77
C LYS A 444 -18.69 7.09 -10.73
N ALA A 445 -17.63 6.32 -10.50
CA ALA A 445 -17.31 5.15 -11.32
C ALA A 445 -18.44 4.10 -11.24
N ALA A 446 -18.92 3.79 -10.04
CA ALA A 446 -20.03 2.87 -9.83
C ALA A 446 -21.33 3.34 -10.50
N GLN A 447 -21.69 4.63 -10.34
CA GLN A 447 -22.87 5.20 -10.98
C GLN A 447 -22.78 5.16 -12.51
N SER A 448 -21.58 5.25 -13.10
CA SER A 448 -21.42 5.18 -14.55
C SER A 448 -21.69 3.79 -15.15
N MET A 449 -21.87 2.76 -14.31
CA MET A 449 -22.09 1.38 -14.74
C MET A 449 -23.58 0.98 -14.78
N THR A 450 -24.48 1.85 -14.31
CA THR A 450 -25.93 1.58 -14.24
C THR A 450 -26.75 2.87 -14.35
N ASP A 451 -27.96 2.76 -14.90
CA ASP A 451 -28.95 3.85 -14.91
C ASP A 451 -29.73 3.95 -13.58
N GLU A 452 -29.61 2.94 -12.71
CA GLU A 452 -30.20 2.96 -11.36
C GLU A 452 -29.51 4.03 -10.50
N ASP A 453 -30.29 4.84 -9.81
CA ASP A 453 -29.77 5.86 -8.89
C ASP A 453 -29.16 5.20 -7.65
N LEU A 454 -27.83 5.26 -7.52
CA LEU A 454 -27.12 4.66 -6.39
C LEU A 454 -27.10 5.57 -5.14
N ARG A 455 -27.69 6.78 -5.17
CA ARG A 455 -27.72 7.66 -3.98
C ARG A 455 -28.34 6.99 -2.75
N PRO A 456 -29.51 6.33 -2.83
CA PRO A 456 -30.07 5.61 -1.68
C PRO A 456 -29.15 4.50 -1.19
N PHE A 457 -28.48 3.79 -2.10
CA PHE A 457 -27.51 2.75 -1.75
C PHE A 457 -26.39 3.34 -0.86
N TRP A 458 -25.77 4.45 -1.28
CA TRP A 458 -24.68 5.07 -0.51
C TRP A 458 -25.13 5.56 0.87
N GLU A 459 -26.35 6.12 0.96
CA GLU A 459 -26.94 6.57 2.22
C GLU A 459 -27.18 5.41 3.19
N THR A 460 -27.82 4.33 2.72
CA THR A 460 -28.10 3.12 3.53
C THR A 460 -26.81 2.50 4.08
N HIS A 461 -25.75 2.45 3.28
CA HIS A 461 -24.48 1.83 3.67
C HIS A 461 -23.53 2.79 4.41
N ARG A 462 -23.98 4.01 4.72
CA ARG A 462 -23.19 5.05 5.38
C ARG A 462 -21.87 5.35 4.64
N ILE A 463 -21.92 5.38 3.31
CA ILE A 463 -20.81 5.77 2.43
C ILE A 463 -21.08 7.22 1.97
N ARG A 464 -20.67 8.17 2.80
CA ARG A 464 -20.94 9.60 2.60
C ARG A 464 -19.96 10.22 1.63
#